data_AF-A0A2E1QP51-F1
#
_entry.id   AF-A0A2E1QP51-F1
#
_cell.length_a   1.000
_cell.length_b   1.000
_cell.length_c   1.000
_cell.angle_alpha   90.00
_cell.angle_beta   90.00
_cell.angle_gamma   90.00
#
_symmetry.space_group_name_H-M   'P 1'
#
loop_
_entity.id
_entity.type
_entity.pdbx_description
1 polymer ?
#
loop_
_entity_poly.entity_id
_entity_poly.type
_entity_poly.pdbx_seq_one_letter_code
_entity_poly.pdbx_strand_id
1 'polypeptide(L)'
;MAMTTNEIKKGMKFKLANGWMATMRDNKKGNIRQAEVQGLYTEVGSVYAHDIISCKPDANVDVWHTIVLTDKQKQHASIVGNLFG
;
A
#
# COMPACT_ATOMS: atom_id res chain seq x y z
N MET A 1 -13.67 -7.21 4.12
CA MET A 1 -13.24 -8.07 2.99
C MET A 1 -11.73 -7.93 2.85
N ALA A 2 -11.03 -8.99 2.43
CA ALA A 2 -9.57 -9.00 2.32
C ALA A 2 -9.14 -8.99 0.85
N MET A 3 -7.98 -8.40 0.55
CA MET A 3 -7.31 -8.52 -0.76
C MET A 3 -5.80 -8.50 -0.57
N THR A 4 -5.05 -9.04 -1.51
CA THR A 4 -3.59 -8.97 -1.50
C THR A 4 -3.09 -7.62 -1.98
N THR A 5 -1.91 -7.19 -1.50
CA THR A 5 -1.24 -5.98 -2.02
C THR A 5 -1.04 -6.00 -3.55
N ASN A 6 -0.92 -7.19 -4.14
CA ASN A 6 -0.62 -7.38 -5.56
C ASN A 6 -1.84 -7.19 -6.46
N GLU A 7 -3.02 -7.13 -5.86
CA GLU A 7 -4.28 -6.83 -6.55
C GLU A 7 -4.52 -5.32 -6.67
N ILE A 8 -3.79 -4.49 -5.91
CA ILE A 8 -3.87 -3.03 -6.00
C ILE A 8 -3.34 -2.57 -7.36
N LYS A 9 -4.22 -1.92 -8.14
CA LYS A 9 -3.94 -1.37 -9.48
C LYS A 9 -3.74 0.14 -9.41
N LYS A 10 -3.14 0.69 -10.47
CA LYS A 10 -2.99 2.13 -10.67
C LYS A 10 -4.36 2.82 -10.56
N GLY A 11 -4.40 3.93 -9.84
CA GLY A 11 -5.61 4.72 -9.60
C GLY A 11 -6.41 4.29 -8.37
N MET A 12 -6.15 3.12 -7.79
CA MET A 12 -6.81 2.71 -6.55
C MET A 12 -6.30 3.54 -5.37
N LYS A 13 -7.22 3.94 -4.49
CA LYS A 13 -6.89 4.65 -3.25
C LYS A 13 -6.56 3.64 -2.15
N PHE A 14 -5.56 3.93 -1.35
CA PHE A 14 -5.15 3.09 -0.24
C PHE A 14 -4.72 3.91 0.99
N LYS A 15 -4.69 3.25 2.14
CA LYS A 15 -4.25 3.81 3.42
C LYS A 15 -2.92 3.21 3.82
N LEU A 16 -2.02 4.06 4.32
CA LEU A 16 -0.76 3.68 4.92
C LEU A 16 -0.90 3.53 6.43
N ALA A 17 -0.03 2.72 7.04
CA ALA A 17 0.01 2.47 8.48
C ALA A 17 0.27 3.75 9.30
N ASN A 18 0.92 4.75 8.72
CA ASN A 18 1.15 6.06 9.33
C ASN A 18 -0.07 7.01 9.27
N GLY A 19 -1.21 6.54 8.76
CA GLY A 19 -2.47 7.30 8.69
C GLY A 19 -2.65 8.10 7.41
N TRP A 20 -1.66 8.15 6.51
CA TRP A 20 -1.80 8.87 5.25
C TRP A 20 -2.61 8.13 4.20
N MET A 21 -3.26 8.91 3.34
CA MET A 21 -3.95 8.43 2.16
C MET A 21 -3.02 8.47 0.96
N ALA A 22 -3.19 7.55 0.02
CA ALA A 22 -2.41 7.55 -1.20
C ALA A 22 -3.18 6.98 -2.39
N THR A 23 -2.73 7.30 -3.59
CA THR A 23 -3.20 6.75 -4.86
C THR A 23 -2.10 5.96 -5.52
N MET A 24 -2.39 4.72 -5.93
CA MET A 24 -1.41 3.87 -6.60
C MET A 24 -1.05 4.43 -7.97
N ARG A 25 0.25 4.54 -8.29
CA ARG A 25 0.74 5.10 -9.56
C ARG A 25 1.24 4.05 -10.54
N ASP A 26 1.31 2.78 -10.11
CA ASP A 26 1.76 1.66 -10.95
C ASP A 26 0.81 0.45 -10.91
N ASN A 27 1.05 -0.50 -11.83
CA ASN A 27 0.45 -1.83 -11.81
C ASN A 27 1.48 -2.92 -11.44
N LYS A 28 2.57 -2.52 -10.76
CA LYS A 28 3.64 -3.43 -10.36
C LYS A 28 3.16 -4.34 -9.23
N LYS A 29 4.00 -5.33 -8.90
CA LYS A 29 3.85 -6.23 -7.75
C LYS A 29 5.15 -6.24 -6.97
N GLY A 30 5.13 -6.73 -5.74
CA GLY A 30 6.33 -6.88 -4.91
C GLY A 30 6.39 -5.89 -3.74
N ASN A 31 7.60 -5.65 -3.24
CA ASN A 31 7.82 -4.98 -1.96
C ASN A 31 7.80 -3.45 -2.04
N ILE A 32 8.07 -2.87 -3.21
CA ILE A 32 8.11 -1.42 -3.41
C ILE A 32 7.09 -1.05 -4.48
N ARG A 33 6.27 -0.04 -4.18
CA ARG A 33 5.23 0.49 -5.07
C ARG A 33 5.41 1.98 -5.27
N GLN A 34 5.01 2.51 -6.42
CA GLN A 34 4.95 3.94 -6.69
C GLN A 34 3.57 4.47 -6.31
N ALA A 35 3.55 5.56 -5.55
CA ALA A 35 2.34 6.14 -5.01
C ALA A 35 2.39 7.67 -5.05
N GLU A 36 1.21 8.27 -5.14
CA GLU A 36 0.98 9.67 -4.87
C GLU A 36 0.35 9.76 -3.48
N VAL A 37 1.11 10.24 -2.51
CA VAL A 37 0.78 10.24 -1.08
C VAL A 37 0.28 11.62 -0.69
N GLN A 38 -0.90 11.66 -0.05
CA GLN A 38 -1.49 12.87 0.51
C GLN A 38 -1.10 12.98 1.98
N GLY A 39 0.06 13.59 2.25
CA GLY A 39 0.57 13.88 3.60
C GLY A 39 0.40 15.35 3.98
N LEU A 40 1.41 15.95 4.64
CA LEU A 40 1.48 17.41 4.84
C LEU A 40 1.53 18.16 3.49
N TYR A 41 2.23 17.55 2.52
CA TYR A 41 2.23 17.93 1.12
C TYR A 41 1.86 16.70 0.28
N THR A 42 1.42 16.94 -0.96
CA THR A 42 1.21 15.86 -1.93
C THR A 42 2.54 15.55 -2.63
N GLU A 43 3.02 14.32 -2.47
CA GLU A 43 4.28 13.87 -3.05
C GLU A 43 4.10 12.58 -3.85
N VAL A 44 4.94 12.41 -4.88
CA VAL A 44 5.01 11.16 -5.65
C VAL A 44 6.30 10.45 -5.28
N GLY A 45 6.19 9.21 -4.80
CA GLY A 45 7.35 8.47 -4.32
C GLY A 45 7.11 6.97 -4.16
N SER A 46 8.16 6.30 -3.72
CA SER A 46 8.15 4.88 -3.39
C SER A 46 7.54 4.66 -1.99
N VAL A 47 6.69 3.65 -1.85
CA VAL A 47 6.21 3.14 -0.56
C VAL A 47 6.46 1.65 -0.45
N TYR A 48 6.68 1.15 0.77
CA TYR A 48 6.72 -0.29 0.99
C TYR A 48 5.31 -0.87 0.95
N ALA A 49 5.17 -2.01 0.27
CA ALA A 49 3.90 -2.70 0.15
C ALA A 49 3.37 -3.18 1.51
N HIS A 50 4.26 -3.47 2.46
CA HIS A 50 3.88 -3.87 3.82
C HIS A 50 3.35 -2.72 4.69
N ASP A 51 3.53 -1.47 4.26
CA ASP A 51 2.97 -0.32 4.98
C ASP A 51 1.53 -0.01 4.55
N ILE A 52 1.03 -0.67 3.51
CA ILE A 52 -0.34 -0.52 3.02
C ILE A 52 -1.28 -1.38 3.86
N ILE A 53 -2.23 -0.74 4.56
CA ILE A 53 -3.14 -1.44 5.51
C ILE A 53 -4.53 -1.71 4.93
N SER A 54 -5.02 -0.85 4.04
CA SER A 54 -6.30 -1.07 3.36
C SER A 54 -6.35 -0.38 2.00
N CYS A 55 -7.17 -0.89 1.09
CA CYS A 55 -7.34 -0.38 -0.26
C CYS A 55 -8.83 -0.29 -0.62
N LYS A 56 -9.18 0.69 -1.45
CA LYS A 56 -10.49 0.89 -2.04
C LYS A 56 -10.42 0.49 -3.52
N PRO A 57 -10.83 -0.74 -3.88
CA PRO A 57 -10.67 -1.27 -5.24
C PRO A 57 -11.63 -0.64 -6.26
N ASP A 58 -12.80 -0.18 -5.81
CA ASP A 58 -13.76 0.54 -6.64
C ASP A 58 -13.93 1.97 -6.12
N ALA A 59 -13.73 2.96 -6.98
CA ALA A 59 -13.89 4.36 -6.63
C ALA A 59 -15.35 4.73 -6.32
N ASN A 60 -16.32 3.98 -6.86
CA ASN A 60 -17.75 4.24 -6.76
C ASN A 60 -18.39 3.64 -5.51
N VAL A 61 -17.71 2.74 -4.83
CA VAL A 61 -18.23 2.01 -3.67
C VAL A 61 -17.40 2.34 -2.45
N ASP A 62 -17.99 2.82 -1.35
CA ASP A 62 -17.25 3.17 -0.14
C ASP A 62 -16.91 1.97 0.75
N VAL A 63 -16.23 0.99 0.16
CA VAL A 63 -15.82 -0.25 0.84
C VAL A 63 -14.30 -0.36 0.83
N TRP A 64 -13.74 -0.50 2.03
CA TRP A 64 -12.32 -0.69 2.26
C TRP A 64 -12.01 -2.17 2.45
N HIS A 65 -11.03 -2.67 1.71
CA HIS A 65 -10.51 -4.03 1.83
C HIS A 65 -9.22 -4.01 2.63
N THR A 66 -9.15 -4.86 3.66
CA THR A 66 -7.91 -5.06 4.43
C THR A 66 -6.88 -5.72 3.55
N ILE A 67 -5.64 -5.24 3.63
CA ILE A 67 -4.54 -5.80 2.87
C ILE A 67 -3.95 -7.02 3.56
N VAL A 68 -3.76 -8.08 2.78
CA VAL A 68 -3.04 -9.29 3.16
C VAL A 68 -1.71 -9.35 2.40
N LEU A 69 -0.62 -9.50 3.16
CA LEU A 69 0.72 -9.59 2.60
C LEU A 69 1.01 -11.00 2.10
N THR A 70 1.76 -11.10 1.00
CA THR A 70 2.41 -12.35 0.61
C THR A 70 3.56 -12.68 1.57
N ASP A 71 3.99 -13.95 1.62
CA ASP A 71 5.05 -14.35 2.56
C ASP A 71 6.38 -13.63 2.30
N LYS A 72 6.70 -13.35 1.03
CA LYS A 72 7.88 -12.54 0.66
C LYS A 72 7.82 -11.11 1.21
N GLN A 73 6.62 -10.52 1.24
CA GLN A 73 6.41 -9.18 1.78
C GLN A 73 6.44 -9.18 3.32
N LYS A 74 5.91 -10.22 3.96
CA LYS A 74 6.05 -10.42 5.42
C LYS A 74 7.53 -10.57 5.81
N GLN A 75 8.29 -11.37 5.06
CA GLN A 75 9.73 -11.52 5.27
C GLN A 75 10.47 -10.19 5.09
N HIS A 76 10.14 -9.44 4.03
CA HIS A 76 10.72 -8.11 3.83
C HIS A 76 10.40 -7.15 4.98
N ALA A 77 9.14 -7.12 5.44
CA ALA A 77 8.72 -6.31 6.59
C ALA A 77 9.52 -6.65 7.85
N SER A 78 9.75 -7.94 8.11
CA SER A 78 10.57 -8.39 9.25
C SER A 78 12.02 -7.92 9.12
N ILE A 79 12.62 -8.02 7.93
CA ILE A 79 14.01 -7.54 7.69
C ILE A 79 14.11 -6.04 7.93
N VAL A 80 13.20 -5.25 7.35
CA VAL A 80 13.15 -3.79 7.53
C VAL A 80 12.97 -3.43 9.00
N GLY A 81 12.04 -4.11 9.70
CA GLY A 81 11.81 -3.90 11.13
C GLY A 81 13.02 -4.22 11.99
N ASN A 82 13.79 -5.26 11.67
CA ASN A 82 15.01 -5.62 12.41
C ASN A 82 16.19 -4.67 12.14
N LEU A 83 16.21 -4.00 10.99
CA LEU A 83 17.29 -3.09 10.60
C LEU A 83 17.07 -1.67 11.12
N PHE A 84 15.82 -1.23 11.21
CA PHE A 84 15.46 0.18 11.43
C PHE A 84 14.43 0.41 12.55
N GLY A 85 13.94 -0.65 13.21
CA GLY A 85 13.04 -0.60 14.37
C GLY A 85 13.78 -0.73 15.69
#